data_AF-A0AAV9N523-F1
#
_entry.id   AF-A0AAV9N523-F1
#
_cell.length_a   1.000
_cell.length_b   1.000
_cell.length_c   1.000
_cell.angle_alpha   90.00
_cell.angle_beta   90.00
_cell.angle_gamma   90.00
#
_symmetry.space_group_name_H-M   'P 1'
#
loop_
_entity.id
_entity.type
_entity.pdbx_description
1 polymer ?
#
loop_
_entity_poly.entity_id
_entity_poly.type
_entity_poly.pdbx_seq_one_letter_code
_entity_poly.pdbx_strand_id
1 'polypeptide(L)'
;MPPNEDGTLARTMSNHSPEDSASRSINVRRSPSHELHSRRSTFKLPVFLITICLILAVFLVALDTTILATAIPKITDDFNSLTDVGWYAGVYALTSAIFQLLYGNFFKIFSAKWTFVSASIVFEIGSILCAAAPSSPVLILGRAFAGVGSAGIFAGAFIIVSHTVPLRWRPIYNSIFGALYGIASVVGPVIGGLLTDKITWRWCFWINVPIGVVTVIVVSFVFEPPSGLGPDRQPHPHSDHRSPATVLQELNVLSTILLISSTIPLLLALQWGGMEYSWSNSRVITLFIVAGASTVLFILLQIRQGEKAFLPIQLIKQRTLLACCWFTFTAGSSVAIVIYYLPIWFQAVLGVSALQSGFLNLPFVISLVCGSLVSGVITSTTGNYVQLLILSSVVRAIGTGLLTTLKPSSQRWQYVFYQIIFGLGDGCGMQQPLIAVQNAIDSHDVAMAISVLIFCQTLGSSVFIVVGQSILTNRLTSLLDGILPSGPITTRVLLESGATSFRALGLDQEVLSRVVSAYSGAVTDTFYVAVALSCASLVGACTVEWKKIKIHSDDEPIPPVNTATLGTSTATNTEDRELSVLGPQRRISAIPG
;
A
#
# COMPACT_ATOMS: atom_id res chain seq x y z
N MET A 1 13.03 72.73 68.53
CA MET A 1 12.44 71.98 69.66
C MET A 1 12.42 70.51 69.27
N PRO A 2 12.76 69.64 70.24
CA PRO A 2 13.55 68.41 70.08
C PRO A 2 12.61 67.18 70.01
N PRO A 3 13.03 65.93 70.27
CA PRO A 3 14.38 65.32 70.41
C PRO A 3 14.58 64.12 69.44
N ASN A 4 15.81 63.67 69.13
CA ASN A 4 16.74 62.85 69.96
C ASN A 4 16.02 61.63 70.60
N GLU A 5 16.56 60.42 70.64
CA GLU A 5 17.76 59.87 71.30
C GLU A 5 17.68 58.35 71.00
N ASP A 6 18.68 57.49 71.10
CA ASP A 6 20.12 57.51 71.30
C ASP A 6 20.54 56.06 71.02
N GLY A 7 21.72 55.81 70.47
CA GLY A 7 22.90 55.46 71.28
C GLY A 7 22.91 53.95 71.54
N THR A 8 23.92 53.17 71.16
CA THR A 8 25.24 53.17 71.81
C THR A 8 26.14 52.24 70.94
N LEU A 9 27.13 52.77 70.22
CA LEU A 9 28.58 52.77 70.52
C LEU A 9 29.23 51.40 70.79
N ALA A 10 30.11 50.98 69.86
CA ALA A 10 31.54 50.62 70.10
C ALA A 10 32.17 50.16 68.77
N ARG A 11 32.93 51.03 68.09
CA ARG A 11 34.42 51.15 68.11
C ARG A 11 35.21 50.04 67.37
N THR A 12 35.71 50.45 66.19
CA THR A 12 37.09 50.27 65.67
C THR A 12 37.71 48.88 65.58
N MET A 13 38.11 48.46 64.37
CA MET A 13 39.52 48.49 63.90
C MET A 13 39.70 47.76 62.56
N SER A 14 40.33 48.45 61.59
CA SER A 14 41.27 47.94 60.54
C SER A 14 40.76 46.86 59.57
N ASN A 15 41.21 46.66 58.34
CA ASN A 15 42.33 47.13 57.55
C ASN A 15 42.07 46.65 56.10
N HIS A 16 42.57 47.39 55.10
CA HIS A 16 42.89 46.94 53.73
C HIS A 16 41.80 46.39 52.77
N SER A 17 41.42 47.24 51.79
CA SER A 17 41.50 47.12 50.30
C SER A 17 41.56 45.74 49.61
N PRO A 18 41.35 45.66 48.27
CA PRO A 18 40.32 46.23 47.37
C PRO A 18 39.61 45.10 46.57
N GLU A 19 38.47 45.34 45.90
CA GLU A 19 38.00 44.64 44.66
C GLU A 19 36.48 44.82 44.45
N ASP A 20 36.08 45.96 43.89
CA ASP A 20 34.81 46.04 43.15
C ASP A 20 35.07 45.57 41.71
N SER A 21 34.85 44.28 41.48
CA SER A 21 34.83 43.68 40.16
C SER A 21 33.45 43.92 39.51
N ALA A 22 33.34 45.00 38.75
CA ALA A 22 32.32 45.14 37.73
C ALA A 22 32.56 44.12 36.61
N SER A 23 32.13 42.86 36.79
CA SER A 23 32.15 41.83 35.76
C SER A 23 30.81 41.80 35.02
N ARG A 24 30.86 42.34 33.78
CA ARG A 24 29.83 42.22 32.74
C ARG A 24 29.43 40.76 32.55
N SER A 25 28.15 40.48 32.68
CA SER A 25 27.56 39.19 32.29
C SER A 25 27.70 38.99 30.78
N ILE A 26 28.65 38.14 30.39
CA ILE A 26 28.81 37.65 29.02
C ILE A 26 27.61 36.76 28.71
N ASN A 27 26.74 37.23 27.81
CA ASN A 27 25.63 36.47 27.28
C ASN A 27 26.18 35.41 26.29
N VAL A 28 26.46 34.22 26.79
CA VAL A 28 26.99 33.10 25.99
C VAL A 28 25.91 32.63 25.01
N ARG A 29 26.03 33.08 23.76
CA ARG A 29 25.29 32.57 22.61
C ARG A 29 25.65 31.10 22.42
N ARG A 30 24.78 30.18 22.83
CA ARG A 30 24.97 28.73 22.67
C ARG A 30 25.18 28.41 21.18
N SER A 31 26.28 27.71 20.87
CA SER A 31 26.62 27.31 19.51
C SER A 31 25.67 26.21 19.00
N PRO A 32 25.38 26.15 17.67
CA PRO A 32 24.52 25.12 17.07
C PRO A 32 25.05 23.68 17.23
N SER A 33 26.33 23.53 17.55
CA SER A 33 27.01 22.24 17.71
C SER A 33 26.51 21.44 18.93
N HIS A 34 26.02 22.09 19.98
CA HIS A 34 25.53 21.38 21.17
C HIS A 34 24.13 20.77 20.97
N GLU A 35 23.28 21.35 20.13
CA GLU A 35 21.98 20.74 19.76
C GLU A 35 22.15 19.53 18.82
N LEU A 36 23.17 19.56 17.96
CA LEU A 36 23.50 18.45 17.07
C LEU A 36 24.09 17.23 17.80
N HIS A 37 24.79 17.42 18.92
CA HIS A 37 25.35 16.31 19.71
C HIS A 37 24.34 15.66 20.66
N SER A 38 23.32 16.37 21.15
CA SER A 38 22.22 15.80 21.95
C SER A 38 21.33 14.82 21.14
N ARG A 39 21.26 15.01 19.81
CA ARG A 39 20.51 14.13 18.90
C ARG A 39 21.20 12.80 18.56
N ARG A 40 22.42 12.53 19.05
CA ARG A 40 23.22 11.35 18.65
C ARG A 40 22.91 10.03 19.37
N SER A 41 21.94 9.98 20.29
CA SER A 41 21.47 8.72 20.92
C SER A 41 20.13 8.26 20.34
N THR A 42 20.12 7.84 19.07
CA THR A 42 18.90 7.41 18.34
C THR A 42 18.78 5.89 18.24
N PHE A 43 18.85 5.20 19.38
CA PHE A 43 18.25 3.87 19.59
C PHE A 43 17.73 3.80 21.03
N LYS A 44 16.87 4.75 21.41
CA LYS A 44 16.13 4.66 22.67
C LYS A 44 15.11 3.53 22.55
N LEU A 45 14.93 2.75 23.63
CA LEU A 45 13.95 1.66 23.74
C LEU A 45 12.56 2.00 23.12
N PRO A 46 12.00 3.22 23.27
CA PRO A 46 10.75 3.61 22.61
C PRO A 46 10.75 3.50 21.08
N VAL A 47 11.83 3.93 20.40
CA VAL A 47 11.93 3.90 18.93
C VAL A 47 11.99 2.46 18.42
N PHE A 48 12.68 1.59 19.16
CA PHE A 48 12.76 0.16 18.87
C PHE A 48 11.41 -0.53 19.03
N LEU A 49 10.70 -0.27 20.13
CA LEU A 49 9.35 -0.83 20.37
C LEU A 49 8.35 -0.39 19.31
N ILE A 50 8.33 0.91 18.96
CA ILE A 50 7.45 1.44 17.90
C ILE A 50 7.78 0.78 16.57
N THR A 51 9.06 0.69 16.21
CA THR A 51 9.50 0.03 14.97
C THR A 51 8.95 -1.38 14.85
N ILE A 52 9.12 -2.19 15.91
CA ILE A 52 8.65 -3.59 15.91
C ILE A 52 7.13 -3.64 15.75
N CYS A 53 6.39 -2.76 16.42
CA CYS A 53 4.93 -2.72 16.30
C CYS A 53 4.49 -2.35 14.88
N LEU A 54 5.14 -1.38 14.23
CA LEU A 54 4.83 -1.03 12.84
C LEU A 54 5.14 -2.19 11.88
N ILE A 55 6.27 -2.86 12.09
CA ILE A 55 6.66 -4.07 11.36
C ILE A 55 5.59 -5.16 11.49
N LEU A 56 5.15 -5.45 12.72
CA LEU A 56 4.12 -6.45 12.99
C LEU A 56 2.77 -6.05 12.39
N ALA A 57 2.39 -4.78 12.47
CA ALA A 57 1.15 -4.28 11.90
C ALA A 57 1.10 -4.42 10.36
N VAL A 58 2.20 -4.04 9.68
CA VAL A 58 2.31 -4.22 8.22
C VAL A 58 2.33 -5.70 7.85
N PHE A 59 3.02 -6.53 8.64
CA PHE A 59 3.03 -7.98 8.45
C PHE A 59 1.62 -8.58 8.58
N LEU A 60 0.83 -8.18 9.57
CA LEU A 60 -0.55 -8.62 9.73
C LEU A 60 -1.43 -8.24 8.54
N VAL A 61 -1.33 -7.00 8.08
CA VAL A 61 -2.09 -6.55 6.90
C VAL A 61 -1.74 -7.41 5.69
N ALA A 62 -0.45 -7.67 5.48
CA ALA A 62 0.01 -8.54 4.40
C ALA A 62 -0.50 -9.99 4.57
N LEU A 63 -0.40 -10.54 5.79
CA LEU A 63 -0.87 -11.89 6.13
C LEU A 63 -2.38 -12.03 5.86
N ASP A 64 -3.18 -11.07 6.33
CA ASP A 64 -4.64 -11.06 6.17
C ASP A 64 -5.08 -11.09 4.69
N THR A 65 -4.32 -10.43 3.80
CA THR A 65 -4.61 -10.50 2.35
C THR A 65 -4.33 -11.87 1.74
N THR A 66 -3.27 -12.55 2.18
CA THR A 66 -2.77 -13.79 1.53
C THR A 66 -3.28 -15.06 2.18
N ILE A 67 -3.59 -15.03 3.49
CA ILE A 67 -4.10 -16.17 4.26
C ILE A 67 -5.46 -16.66 3.76
N LEU A 68 -6.27 -15.73 3.24
CA LEU A 68 -7.64 -16.00 2.83
C LEU A 68 -7.71 -16.90 1.59
N ALA A 69 -6.74 -16.80 0.68
CA ALA A 69 -6.75 -17.50 -0.60
C ALA A 69 -6.91 -19.03 -0.45
N THR A 70 -6.27 -19.64 0.55
CA THR A 70 -6.38 -21.09 0.81
C THR A 70 -7.56 -21.46 1.70
N ALA A 71 -8.12 -20.51 2.44
CA ALA A 71 -9.29 -20.70 3.28
C ALA A 71 -10.62 -20.57 2.51
N ILE A 72 -10.64 -19.82 1.39
CA ILE A 72 -11.85 -19.54 0.59
C ILE A 72 -12.66 -20.80 0.27
N PRO A 73 -12.09 -21.90 -0.26
CA PRO A 73 -12.90 -23.06 -0.60
C PRO A 73 -13.68 -23.59 0.61
N LYS A 74 -13.03 -23.71 1.77
CA LYS A 74 -13.67 -24.15 3.00
C LYS A 74 -14.71 -23.15 3.54
N ILE A 75 -14.47 -21.84 3.40
CA ILE A 75 -15.44 -20.79 3.74
C ILE A 75 -16.70 -20.93 2.88
N THR A 76 -16.53 -21.17 1.57
CA THR A 76 -17.67 -21.35 0.66
C THR A 76 -18.45 -22.62 0.95
N ASP A 77 -17.78 -23.68 1.40
CA ASP A 77 -18.42 -24.93 1.84
C ASP A 77 -19.23 -24.71 3.13
N ASP A 78 -18.69 -23.97 4.11
CA ASP A 78 -19.38 -23.71 5.39
C ASP A 78 -20.60 -22.76 5.21
N PHE A 79 -20.53 -21.83 4.26
CA PHE A 79 -21.59 -20.84 4.02
C PHE A 79 -22.47 -21.17 2.81
N ASN A 80 -22.21 -22.25 2.08
CA ASN A 80 -22.95 -22.60 0.87
C ASN A 80 -22.97 -21.46 -0.18
N SER A 81 -21.82 -20.80 -0.39
CA SER A 81 -21.73 -19.49 -1.05
C SER A 81 -20.60 -19.40 -2.09
N LEU A 82 -20.54 -20.36 -3.01
CA LEU A 82 -19.52 -20.35 -4.07
C LEU A 82 -19.56 -19.06 -4.92
N THR A 83 -20.74 -18.46 -5.07
CA THR A 83 -20.95 -17.21 -5.81
C THR A 83 -20.30 -15.99 -5.16
N ASP A 84 -19.96 -16.07 -3.86
CA ASP A 84 -19.43 -14.95 -3.08
C ASP A 84 -17.91 -14.90 -3.00
N VAL A 85 -17.21 -15.86 -3.61
CA VAL A 85 -15.73 -15.91 -3.64
C VAL A 85 -15.12 -14.56 -4.06
N GLY A 86 -15.69 -13.94 -5.09
CA GLY A 86 -15.24 -12.64 -5.59
C GLY A 86 -15.36 -11.52 -4.55
N TRP A 87 -16.38 -11.57 -3.68
CA TRP A 87 -16.60 -10.56 -2.66
C TRP A 87 -15.55 -10.57 -1.56
N TYR A 88 -15.15 -11.76 -1.10
CA TYR A 88 -14.29 -11.90 0.07
C TYR A 88 -12.95 -11.17 -0.07
N ALA A 89 -12.41 -11.14 -1.29
CA ALA A 89 -11.21 -10.41 -1.62
C ALA A 89 -11.48 -9.07 -2.31
N GLY A 90 -12.50 -9.01 -3.18
CA GLY A 90 -12.86 -7.82 -3.94
C GLY A 90 -13.24 -6.64 -3.05
N VAL A 91 -14.05 -6.86 -2.01
CA VAL A 91 -14.51 -5.76 -1.13
C VAL A 91 -13.39 -5.17 -0.29
N TYR A 92 -12.49 -6.03 0.21
CA TYR A 92 -11.32 -5.61 0.99
C TYR A 92 -10.41 -4.73 0.14
N ALA A 93 -10.11 -5.18 -1.08
CA ALA A 93 -9.29 -4.41 -2.01
C ALA A 93 -9.98 -3.09 -2.41
N LEU A 94 -11.31 -3.09 -2.60
CA LEU A 94 -12.06 -1.89 -2.95
C LEU A 94 -11.97 -0.83 -1.85
N THR A 95 -12.32 -1.21 -0.61
CA THR A 95 -12.32 -0.27 0.51
C THR A 95 -10.91 0.18 0.84
N SER A 96 -9.92 -0.71 0.76
CA SER A 96 -8.51 -0.34 0.88
C SER A 96 -8.11 0.70 -0.17
N ALA A 97 -8.44 0.51 -1.44
CA ALA A 97 -8.14 1.47 -2.51
C ALA A 97 -8.74 2.85 -2.22
N ILE A 98 -10.05 2.92 -1.98
CA ILE A 98 -10.77 4.19 -1.73
C ILE A 98 -10.14 4.92 -0.54
N PHE A 99 -9.91 4.20 0.57
CA PHE A 99 -9.41 4.82 1.79
C PHE A 99 -7.90 5.11 1.74
N GLN A 100 -7.13 4.47 0.86
CA GLN A 100 -5.71 4.75 0.67
C GLN A 100 -5.47 6.24 0.37
N LEU A 101 -6.28 6.81 -0.52
CA LEU A 101 -6.23 8.23 -0.84
C LEU A 101 -6.68 9.06 0.37
N LEU A 102 -7.76 8.67 1.06
CA LEU A 102 -8.29 9.39 2.22
C LEU A 102 -7.30 9.49 3.38
N TYR A 103 -6.63 8.40 3.73
CA TYR A 103 -5.62 8.41 4.79
C TYR A 103 -4.48 9.37 4.48
N GLY A 104 -4.13 9.55 3.20
CA GLY A 104 -3.16 10.56 2.77
C GLY A 104 -3.52 11.99 3.23
N ASN A 105 -4.80 12.31 3.36
CA ASN A 105 -5.26 13.59 3.93
C ASN A 105 -5.50 13.51 5.44
N PHE A 106 -5.97 12.37 5.97
CA PHE A 106 -6.11 12.21 7.42
C PHE A 106 -4.80 12.40 8.16
N PHE A 107 -3.69 11.84 7.65
CA PHE A 107 -2.37 12.03 8.26
C PHE A 107 -1.79 13.44 8.10
N LYS A 108 -2.34 14.28 7.21
CA LYS A 108 -1.96 15.70 7.09
C LYS A 108 -2.72 16.58 8.10
N ILE A 109 -3.99 16.28 8.33
CA ILE A 109 -4.90 17.11 9.12
C ILE A 109 -4.90 16.67 10.59
N PHE A 110 -4.95 15.37 10.83
CA PHE A 110 -5.01 14.77 12.15
C PHE A 110 -3.64 14.28 12.60
N SER A 111 -3.48 14.11 13.92
CA SER A 111 -2.23 13.60 14.47
C SER A 111 -1.91 12.21 13.91
N ALA A 112 -0.64 11.97 13.55
CA ALA A 112 -0.23 10.67 13.01
C ALA A 112 -0.47 9.52 14.00
N LYS A 113 -0.33 9.80 15.30
CA LYS A 113 -0.59 8.85 16.39
C LYS A 113 -2.03 8.35 16.37
N TRP A 114 -3.00 9.25 16.55
CA TRP A 114 -4.40 8.86 16.68
C TRP A 114 -5.01 8.38 15.36
N THR A 115 -4.49 8.85 14.21
CA THR A 115 -4.91 8.36 12.89
C THR A 115 -4.47 6.91 12.66
N PHE A 116 -3.24 6.55 13.06
CA PHE A 116 -2.79 5.16 12.97
C PHE A 116 -3.54 4.26 13.94
N VAL A 117 -3.71 4.70 15.20
CA VAL A 117 -4.45 3.95 16.21
C VAL A 117 -5.90 3.70 15.79
N SER A 118 -6.59 4.70 15.24
CA SER A 118 -7.96 4.52 14.76
C SER A 118 -8.03 3.56 13.58
N ALA A 119 -7.09 3.64 12.63
CA ALA A 119 -6.99 2.70 11.52
C ALA A 119 -6.77 1.25 12.01
N SER A 120 -5.89 1.05 13.00
CA SER A 120 -5.67 -0.26 13.63
C SER A 120 -6.93 -0.78 14.32
N ILE A 121 -7.65 0.06 15.07
CA ILE A 121 -8.91 -0.35 15.71
C ILE A 121 -9.95 -0.76 14.66
N VAL A 122 -10.09 -0.01 13.57
CA VAL A 122 -11.01 -0.34 12.47
C VAL A 122 -10.64 -1.67 11.80
N PHE A 123 -9.34 -1.91 11.60
CA PHE A 123 -8.84 -3.19 11.07
C PHE A 123 -9.19 -4.37 11.99
N GLU A 124 -9.02 -4.20 13.30
CA GLU A 124 -9.33 -5.27 14.26
C GLU A 124 -10.82 -5.52 14.43
N ILE A 125 -11.66 -4.48 14.38
CA ILE A 125 -13.12 -4.64 14.32
C ILE A 125 -13.49 -5.46 13.07
N GLY A 126 -12.90 -5.15 11.92
CA GLY A 126 -13.08 -5.93 10.70
C GLY A 126 -12.66 -7.39 10.86
N SER A 127 -11.50 -7.64 11.47
CA SER A 127 -11.00 -8.99 11.74
C SER A 127 -11.92 -9.77 12.68
N ILE A 128 -12.42 -9.15 13.76
CA ILE A 128 -13.37 -9.78 14.69
C ILE A 128 -14.69 -10.11 13.99
N LEU A 129 -15.22 -9.20 13.16
CA LEU A 129 -16.42 -9.44 12.37
C LEU A 129 -16.25 -10.63 11.41
N CYS A 130 -15.08 -10.74 10.76
CA CYS A 130 -14.76 -11.89 9.91
C CYS A 130 -14.67 -13.19 10.71
N ALA A 131 -14.00 -13.17 11.87
CA ALA A 131 -13.81 -14.34 12.72
C ALA A 131 -15.12 -14.86 13.32
N ALA A 132 -16.02 -13.95 13.71
CA ALA A 132 -17.30 -14.26 14.32
C ALA A 132 -18.46 -14.36 13.31
N ALA A 133 -18.18 -14.32 12.00
CA ALA A 133 -19.20 -14.27 10.97
C ALA A 133 -20.12 -15.51 11.02
N PRO A 134 -21.45 -15.32 11.18
CA PRO A 134 -22.42 -16.40 11.08
C PRO A 134 -22.85 -16.67 9.63
N SER A 135 -22.57 -15.75 8.70
CA SER A 135 -22.96 -15.85 7.29
C SER A 135 -21.99 -15.12 6.36
N SER A 136 -22.03 -15.45 5.07
CA SER A 136 -21.21 -14.82 4.02
C SER A 136 -21.33 -13.28 4.01
N PRO A 137 -22.54 -12.64 4.04
CA PRO A 137 -22.65 -11.18 4.06
C PRO A 137 -21.97 -10.51 5.25
N VAL A 138 -21.97 -11.13 6.43
CA VAL A 138 -21.28 -10.60 7.61
C VAL A 138 -19.76 -10.69 7.45
N LEU A 139 -19.26 -11.78 6.85
CA LEU A 139 -17.86 -11.90 6.49
C LEU A 139 -17.46 -10.80 5.49
N ILE A 140 -18.25 -10.58 4.44
CA ILE A 140 -18.02 -9.51 3.44
C ILE A 140 -17.98 -8.13 4.12
N LEU A 141 -18.90 -7.86 5.06
CA LEU A 141 -18.90 -6.62 5.83
C LEU A 141 -17.63 -6.47 6.67
N GLY A 142 -17.21 -7.53 7.37
CA GLY A 142 -15.96 -7.54 8.12
C GLY A 142 -14.74 -7.25 7.24
N ARG A 143 -14.70 -7.85 6.03
CA ARG A 143 -13.65 -7.60 5.02
C ARG A 143 -13.64 -6.15 4.56
N ALA A 144 -14.81 -5.53 4.41
CA ALA A 144 -14.93 -4.12 4.07
C ALA A 144 -14.26 -3.23 5.14
N PHE A 145 -14.57 -3.45 6.43
CA PHE A 145 -13.93 -2.74 7.56
C PHE A 145 -12.42 -3.00 7.64
N ALA A 146 -12.00 -4.25 7.47
CA ALA A 146 -10.59 -4.61 7.46
C ALA A 146 -9.84 -3.87 6.32
N GLY A 147 -10.41 -3.79 5.12
CA GLY A 147 -9.84 -3.02 4.02
C GLY A 147 -9.68 -1.54 4.36
N VAL A 148 -10.68 -0.91 4.99
CA VAL A 148 -10.58 0.48 5.49
C VAL A 148 -9.41 0.63 6.47
N GLY A 149 -9.27 -0.26 7.45
CA GLY A 149 -8.18 -0.19 8.42
C GLY A 149 -6.80 -0.42 7.78
N SER A 150 -6.69 -1.36 6.83
CA SER A 150 -5.44 -1.73 6.17
C SER A 150 -4.75 -0.57 5.46
N ALA A 151 -5.53 0.27 4.78
CA ALA A 151 -5.03 1.44 4.06
C ALA A 151 -4.34 2.44 4.99
N GLY A 152 -4.93 2.65 6.18
CA GLY A 152 -4.41 3.55 7.19
C GLY A 152 -3.19 2.99 7.93
N ILE A 153 -3.17 1.69 8.21
CA ILE A 153 -2.00 1.01 8.80
C ILE A 153 -0.80 1.12 7.87
N PHE A 154 -0.98 0.80 6.58
CA PHE A 154 0.11 0.82 5.60
C PHE A 154 0.67 2.24 5.42
N ALA A 155 -0.20 3.23 5.18
CA ALA A 155 0.22 4.63 5.04
C ALA A 155 0.86 5.17 6.34
N GLY A 156 0.25 4.88 7.49
CA GLY A 156 0.72 5.36 8.78
C GLY A 156 2.05 4.76 9.22
N ALA A 157 2.37 3.52 8.83
CA ALA A 157 3.67 2.92 9.11
C ALA A 157 4.82 3.72 8.47
N PHE A 158 4.70 4.10 7.20
CA PHE A 158 5.70 4.96 6.52
C PHE A 158 5.78 6.34 7.18
N ILE A 159 4.65 6.92 7.54
CA ILE A 159 4.58 8.25 8.14
C ILE A 159 5.21 8.26 9.52
N ILE A 160 4.91 7.28 10.39
CA ILE A 160 5.48 7.20 11.73
C ILE A 160 7.00 6.95 11.64
N VAL A 161 7.46 6.05 10.77
CA VAL A 161 8.91 5.86 10.49
C VAL A 161 9.56 7.18 10.08
N SER A 162 8.89 7.99 9.25
CA SER A 162 9.45 9.29 8.87
C SER A 162 9.63 10.24 10.06
N HIS A 163 8.82 10.13 11.11
CA HIS A 163 8.95 10.94 12.32
C HIS A 163 9.98 10.39 13.32
N THR A 164 10.14 9.08 13.39
CA THR A 164 10.99 8.41 14.40
C THR A 164 12.40 8.11 13.90
N VAL A 165 12.59 7.96 12.59
CA VAL A 165 13.85 7.50 12.00
C VAL A 165 14.51 8.60 11.15
N PRO A 166 15.83 8.85 11.31
CA PRO A 166 16.58 9.77 10.47
C PRO A 166 16.50 9.41 8.97
N LEU A 167 16.48 10.42 8.09
CA LEU A 167 16.28 10.28 6.65
C LEU A 167 17.13 9.17 6.00
N ARG A 168 18.42 9.06 6.37
CA ARG A 168 19.37 8.06 5.85
C ARG A 168 18.94 6.60 6.07
N TRP A 169 18.17 6.33 7.13
CA TRP A 169 17.77 4.97 7.50
C TRP A 169 16.38 4.62 6.96
N ARG A 170 15.54 5.61 6.60
CA ARG A 170 14.17 5.38 6.12
C ARG A 170 14.09 4.38 4.94
N PRO A 171 15.00 4.39 3.95
CA PRO A 171 14.99 3.39 2.89
C PRO A 171 15.11 1.95 3.42
N ILE A 172 15.91 1.72 4.46
CA ILE A 172 16.09 0.40 5.07
C ILE A 172 14.79 -0.06 5.74
N TYR A 173 14.09 0.82 6.47
CA TYR A 173 12.79 0.49 7.05
C TYR A 173 11.71 0.21 5.99
N ASN A 174 11.70 0.98 4.91
CA ASN A 174 10.80 0.76 3.78
C ASN A 174 11.07 -0.60 3.12
N SER A 175 12.35 -0.96 2.95
CA SER A 175 12.76 -2.28 2.46
C SER A 175 12.37 -3.40 3.42
N ILE A 176 12.44 -3.19 4.73
CA ILE A 176 11.96 -4.15 5.73
C ILE A 176 10.44 -4.38 5.59
N PHE A 177 9.65 -3.32 5.43
CA PHE A 177 8.20 -3.46 5.18
C PHE A 177 7.92 -4.26 3.90
N GLY A 178 8.65 -3.98 2.81
CA GLY A 178 8.54 -4.76 1.58
C GLY A 178 8.95 -6.23 1.75
N ALA A 179 10.03 -6.50 2.47
CA ALA A 179 10.49 -7.87 2.75
C ALA A 179 9.50 -8.65 3.61
N LEU A 180 8.90 -8.01 4.63
CA LEU A 180 7.87 -8.61 5.46
C LEU A 180 6.60 -8.91 4.68
N TYR A 181 6.21 -8.03 3.75
CA TYR A 181 5.11 -8.31 2.83
C TYR A 181 5.41 -9.56 2.00
N GLY A 182 6.64 -9.68 1.48
CA GLY A 182 7.12 -10.89 0.81
C GLY A 182 7.05 -12.13 1.70
N ILE A 183 7.54 -12.08 2.94
CA ILE A 183 7.47 -13.20 3.89
C ILE A 183 6.01 -13.57 4.19
N ALA A 184 5.17 -12.58 4.49
CA ALA A 184 3.74 -12.77 4.77
C ALA A 184 3.02 -13.41 3.57
N SER A 185 3.41 -13.08 2.35
CA SER A 185 2.85 -13.72 1.17
C SER A 185 3.19 -15.21 1.10
N VAL A 186 4.38 -15.64 1.58
CA VAL A 186 4.83 -17.05 1.55
C VAL A 186 4.16 -17.83 2.67
N VAL A 187 4.16 -17.23 3.85
CA VAL A 187 3.68 -17.83 5.10
C VAL A 187 2.15 -17.87 5.12
N GLY A 188 1.48 -16.87 4.53
CA GLY A 188 0.03 -16.71 4.52
C GLY A 188 -0.72 -17.96 4.05
N PRO A 189 -0.53 -18.44 2.81
CA PRO A 189 -1.23 -19.63 2.31
C PRO A 189 -1.01 -20.89 3.16
N VAL A 190 0.20 -21.08 3.71
CA VAL A 190 0.54 -22.23 4.54
C VAL A 190 -0.12 -22.15 5.92
N ILE A 191 -0.02 -21.00 6.59
CA ILE A 191 -0.72 -20.77 7.88
C ILE A 191 -2.23 -20.84 7.67
N GLY A 192 -2.76 -20.23 6.60
CA GLY A 192 -4.18 -20.24 6.28
C GLY A 192 -4.70 -21.65 6.08
N GLY A 193 -3.96 -22.46 5.31
CA GLY A 193 -4.28 -23.87 5.13
C GLY A 193 -4.19 -24.68 6.41
N LEU A 194 -3.16 -24.44 7.24
CA LEU A 194 -2.98 -25.10 8.53
C LEU A 194 -4.13 -24.80 9.49
N LEU A 195 -4.47 -23.52 9.67
CA LEU A 195 -5.54 -23.08 10.56
C LEU A 195 -6.90 -23.58 10.08
N THR A 196 -7.13 -23.56 8.76
CA THR A 196 -8.37 -24.05 8.13
C THR A 196 -8.55 -25.56 8.33
N ASP A 197 -7.50 -26.35 8.12
CA ASP A 197 -7.60 -27.81 8.21
C ASP A 197 -7.58 -28.34 9.66
N LYS A 198 -6.80 -27.72 10.56
CA LYS A 198 -6.55 -28.26 11.91
C LYS A 198 -7.43 -27.66 13.01
N ILE A 199 -7.97 -26.46 12.79
CA ILE A 199 -8.75 -25.75 13.82
C ILE A 199 -10.08 -25.27 13.22
N THR A 200 -10.05 -24.12 12.55
CA THR A 200 -11.15 -23.56 11.76
C THR A 200 -10.61 -22.36 10.99
N TRP A 201 -11.16 -22.10 9.79
CA TRP A 201 -10.81 -20.93 8.98
C TRP A 201 -11.01 -19.59 9.73
N ARG A 202 -11.86 -19.57 10.77
CA ARG A 202 -12.08 -18.36 11.61
C ARG A 202 -10.79 -17.89 12.29
N TRP A 203 -9.85 -18.79 12.57
CA TRP A 203 -8.56 -18.43 13.17
C TRP A 203 -7.65 -17.65 12.22
N CYS A 204 -7.90 -17.69 10.91
CA CYS A 204 -7.21 -16.82 9.96
C CYS A 204 -7.45 -15.33 10.26
N PHE A 205 -8.54 -15.00 10.95
CA PHE A 205 -8.85 -13.63 11.38
C PHE A 205 -8.55 -13.39 12.86
N TRP A 206 -8.76 -14.38 13.74
CA TRP A 206 -8.41 -14.24 15.17
C TRP A 206 -6.93 -13.99 15.41
N ILE A 207 -6.04 -14.46 14.54
CA ILE A 207 -4.59 -14.24 14.69
C ILE A 207 -4.18 -12.76 14.64
N ASN A 208 -4.99 -11.92 13.97
CA ASN A 208 -4.73 -10.48 13.85
C ASN A 208 -4.94 -9.76 15.20
N VAL A 209 -6.00 -10.13 15.93
CA VAL A 209 -6.51 -9.40 17.10
C VAL A 209 -5.47 -9.20 18.22
N PRO A 210 -4.76 -10.24 18.69
CA PRO A 210 -3.78 -10.06 19.76
C PRO A 210 -2.65 -9.09 19.37
N ILE A 211 -2.16 -9.19 18.14
CA ILE A 211 -1.05 -8.38 17.65
C ILE A 211 -1.52 -6.94 17.37
N GLY A 212 -2.73 -6.76 16.86
CA GLY A 212 -3.38 -5.46 16.70
C GLY A 212 -3.59 -4.74 18.03
N VAL A 213 -4.08 -5.44 19.06
CA VAL A 213 -4.25 -4.89 20.41
C VAL A 213 -2.91 -4.43 20.98
N VAL A 214 -1.86 -5.25 20.87
CA VAL A 214 -0.50 -4.87 21.30
C VAL A 214 -0.02 -3.64 20.54
N THR A 215 -0.23 -3.60 19.23
CA THR A 215 0.15 -2.46 18.38
C THR A 215 -0.56 -1.17 18.82
N VAL A 216 -1.87 -1.23 19.06
CA VAL A 216 -2.68 -0.10 19.52
C VAL A 216 -2.18 0.40 20.87
N ILE A 217 -1.92 -0.50 21.83
CA ILE A 217 -1.41 -0.13 23.17
C ILE A 217 -0.03 0.53 23.04
N VAL A 218 0.91 -0.10 22.36
CA VAL A 218 2.29 0.41 22.26
C VAL A 218 2.32 1.75 21.55
N VAL A 219 1.64 1.92 20.42
CA VAL A 219 1.63 3.22 19.72
C VAL A 219 0.90 4.28 20.55
N SER A 220 -0.17 3.92 21.28
CA SER A 220 -0.90 4.87 22.12
C SER A 220 -0.09 5.37 23.31
N PHE A 221 0.77 4.54 23.92
CA PHE A 221 1.52 4.94 25.12
C PHE A 221 2.97 5.35 24.83
N VAL A 222 3.60 4.80 23.80
CA VAL A 222 5.05 4.95 23.55
C VAL A 222 5.36 5.94 22.43
N PHE A 223 4.47 6.09 21.43
CA PHE A 223 4.68 7.05 20.36
C PHE A 223 4.23 8.45 20.79
N GLU A 224 5.19 9.36 20.88
CA GLU A 224 4.96 10.80 21.01
C GLU A 224 5.39 11.47 19.70
N PRO A 225 4.44 12.05 18.94
CA PRO A 225 4.79 12.77 17.72
C PRO A 225 5.68 13.98 18.08
N PRO A 226 6.73 14.29 17.31
CA PRO A 226 7.60 15.43 17.59
C PRO A 226 6.78 16.72 17.65
N SER A 227 6.79 17.38 18.81
CA SER A 227 6.06 18.63 19.10
C SER A 227 6.64 19.88 18.40
N GLY A 228 7.46 19.72 17.35
CA GLY A 228 8.21 20.83 16.74
C GLY A 228 8.71 20.54 15.33
N LEU A 229 7.80 20.34 14.37
CA LEU A 229 8.12 20.61 12.96
C LEU A 229 8.04 22.13 12.75
N GLY A 230 9.07 22.69 12.11
CA GLY A 230 9.28 24.14 11.98
C GLY A 230 8.10 24.93 11.38
N PRO A 231 8.18 26.27 11.39
CA PRO A 231 7.06 27.18 11.13
C PRO A 231 6.30 26.98 9.80
N ASP A 232 6.86 26.24 8.84
CA ASP A 232 6.26 25.96 7.52
C ASP A 232 5.54 24.60 7.41
N ARG A 233 5.63 23.73 8.44
CA ARG A 233 5.06 22.37 8.44
C ARG A 233 4.38 22.02 9.76
N GLN A 234 3.87 23.02 10.47
CA GLN A 234 2.99 22.75 11.60
C GLN A 234 1.66 22.18 11.07
N PRO A 235 1.24 20.96 11.45
CA PRO A 235 -0.18 20.77 11.69
C PRO A 235 -0.48 21.71 12.87
N HIS A 236 -1.14 22.85 12.62
CA HIS A 236 -1.33 23.89 13.65
C HIS A 236 -1.64 23.25 15.01
N PRO A 237 -0.68 23.28 15.96
CA PRO A 237 -0.88 22.68 17.26
C PRO A 237 -1.84 23.61 17.99
N HIS A 238 -3.02 23.10 18.32
CA HIS A 238 -4.03 23.80 19.11
C HIS A 238 -4.58 25.08 18.47
N SER A 239 -5.41 24.94 17.44
CA SER A 239 -6.46 25.92 17.17
C SER A 239 -7.80 25.25 17.43
N ASP A 240 -8.28 25.35 18.67
CA ASP A 240 -9.61 24.89 19.16
C ASP A 240 -10.81 25.54 18.43
N HIS A 241 -10.57 26.23 17.32
CA HIS A 241 -11.52 27.02 16.55
C HIS A 241 -11.38 26.81 15.03
N ARG A 242 -10.92 25.64 14.56
CA ARG A 242 -11.14 25.31 13.13
C ARG A 242 -12.62 25.02 12.93
N SER A 243 -13.27 25.79 12.06
CA SER A 243 -14.67 25.50 11.74
C SER A 243 -14.78 24.08 11.16
N PRO A 244 -15.81 23.30 11.50
CA PRO A 244 -16.05 21.99 10.89
C PRO A 244 -16.06 22.07 9.35
N ALA A 245 -16.52 23.20 8.80
CA ALA A 245 -16.52 23.47 7.38
C ALA A 245 -15.12 23.52 6.75
N THR A 246 -14.12 24.07 7.45
CA THR A 246 -12.72 24.12 6.98
C THR A 246 -12.11 22.72 6.94
N VAL A 247 -12.36 21.91 7.97
CA VAL A 247 -11.91 20.50 8.01
C VAL A 247 -12.57 19.69 6.89
N LEU A 248 -13.87 19.87 6.66
CA LEU A 248 -14.60 19.19 5.57
C LEU A 248 -14.09 19.62 4.18
N GLN A 249 -13.68 20.88 4.01
CA GLN A 249 -13.06 21.36 2.78
C GLN A 249 -11.67 20.75 2.56
N GLU A 250 -10.83 20.67 3.59
CA GLU A 250 -9.50 20.05 3.53
C GLU A 250 -9.57 18.53 3.27
N LEU A 251 -10.59 17.86 3.81
CA LEU A 251 -10.88 16.45 3.54
C LEU A 251 -11.42 16.20 2.13
N ASN A 252 -11.77 17.28 1.42
CA ASN A 252 -12.29 17.25 0.07
C ASN A 252 -13.41 16.20 -0.08
N VAL A 253 -14.36 16.25 0.86
CA VAL A 253 -15.42 15.25 1.05
C VAL A 253 -16.22 15.01 -0.23
N LEU A 254 -16.41 16.04 -1.05
CA LEU A 254 -17.08 15.89 -2.33
C LEU A 254 -16.31 14.96 -3.29
N SER A 255 -14.99 15.10 -3.39
CA SER A 255 -14.15 14.20 -4.19
C SER A 255 -14.23 12.77 -3.67
N THR A 256 -14.23 12.60 -2.35
CA THR A 256 -14.39 11.31 -1.69
C THR A 256 -15.73 10.65 -2.01
N ILE A 257 -16.83 11.40 -1.88
CA ILE A 257 -18.18 10.90 -2.19
C ILE A 257 -18.24 10.47 -3.66
N LEU A 258 -17.75 11.30 -4.58
CA LEU A 258 -17.74 10.95 -6.00
C LEU A 258 -16.87 9.72 -6.30
N LEU A 259 -15.73 9.58 -5.62
CA LEU A 259 -14.88 8.40 -5.74
C LEU A 259 -15.60 7.14 -5.24
N ILE A 260 -16.25 7.19 -4.08
CA ILE A 260 -17.08 6.10 -3.54
C ILE A 260 -18.23 5.77 -4.50
N SER A 261 -18.96 6.78 -4.98
CA SER A 261 -20.06 6.62 -5.93
C SER A 261 -19.62 6.16 -7.32
N SER A 262 -18.35 6.33 -7.68
CA SER A 262 -17.79 5.78 -8.92
C SER A 262 -17.41 4.30 -8.79
N THR A 263 -16.91 3.89 -7.63
CA THR A 263 -16.23 2.60 -7.44
C THR A 263 -17.16 1.51 -6.87
N ILE A 264 -18.00 1.84 -5.88
CA ILE A 264 -18.93 0.85 -5.29
C ILE A 264 -19.95 0.37 -6.32
N PRO A 265 -20.67 1.25 -7.06
CA PRO A 265 -21.63 0.78 -8.07
C PRO A 265 -20.97 -0.01 -9.19
N LEU A 266 -19.75 0.33 -9.58
CA LEU A 266 -18.98 -0.42 -10.57
C LEU A 266 -18.75 -1.87 -10.10
N LEU A 267 -18.26 -2.06 -8.87
CA LEU A 267 -18.04 -3.38 -8.31
C LEU A 267 -19.35 -4.17 -8.19
N LEU A 268 -20.42 -3.51 -7.73
CA LEU A 268 -21.73 -4.12 -7.53
C LEU A 268 -22.35 -4.56 -8.87
N ALA A 269 -22.21 -3.74 -9.93
CA ALA A 269 -22.65 -4.08 -11.27
C ALA A 269 -21.93 -5.31 -11.83
N LEU A 270 -20.60 -5.38 -11.65
CA LEU A 270 -19.78 -6.50 -12.12
C LEU A 270 -20.04 -7.78 -11.34
N GLN A 271 -20.33 -7.68 -10.04
CA GLN A 271 -20.64 -8.85 -9.24
C GLN A 271 -22.03 -9.39 -9.56
N TRP A 272 -23.05 -8.53 -9.56
CA TRP A 272 -24.42 -9.01 -9.73
C TRP A 272 -24.74 -9.34 -11.20
N GLY A 273 -24.05 -8.66 -12.14
CA GLY A 273 -24.18 -8.89 -13.57
C GLY A 273 -23.78 -10.31 -13.97
N GLY A 274 -24.71 -11.02 -14.60
CA GLY A 274 -24.51 -12.39 -15.07
C GLY A 274 -24.49 -13.43 -13.93
N MET A 275 -24.82 -13.05 -12.71
CA MET A 275 -24.84 -13.94 -11.53
C MET A 275 -26.23 -13.92 -10.90
N GLU A 276 -26.58 -12.78 -10.29
CA GLU A 276 -27.87 -12.56 -9.62
C GLU A 276 -28.89 -11.94 -10.58
N TYR A 277 -28.42 -11.03 -11.43
CA TYR A 277 -29.24 -10.35 -12.44
C TYR A 277 -28.61 -10.52 -13.83
N SER A 278 -29.46 -10.66 -14.85
CA SER A 278 -29.02 -10.55 -16.25
C SER A 278 -28.31 -9.20 -16.48
N TRP A 279 -27.30 -9.18 -17.36
CA TRP A 279 -26.62 -7.95 -17.79
C TRP A 279 -27.58 -6.88 -18.36
N SER A 280 -28.73 -7.32 -18.89
CA SER A 280 -29.79 -6.45 -19.41
C SER A 280 -30.72 -5.86 -18.34
N ASN A 281 -30.58 -6.28 -17.08
CA ASN A 281 -31.42 -5.83 -15.99
C ASN A 281 -31.20 -4.34 -15.71
N SER A 282 -32.29 -3.60 -15.52
CA SER A 282 -32.25 -2.15 -15.25
C SER A 282 -31.39 -1.78 -14.05
N ARG A 283 -31.31 -2.63 -13.01
CA ARG A 283 -30.45 -2.40 -11.83
C ARG A 283 -28.96 -2.38 -12.21
N VAL A 284 -28.49 -3.38 -12.97
CA VAL A 284 -27.09 -3.49 -13.39
C VAL A 284 -26.71 -2.31 -14.29
N ILE A 285 -27.58 -1.98 -15.25
CA ILE A 285 -27.38 -0.83 -16.14
C ILE A 285 -27.34 0.49 -15.33
N THR A 286 -28.23 0.66 -14.36
CA THR A 286 -28.26 1.85 -13.49
C THR A 286 -26.95 1.98 -12.72
N LEU A 287 -26.42 0.88 -12.17
CA LEU A 287 -25.15 0.89 -11.44
C LEU A 287 -23.98 1.30 -12.35
N PHE A 288 -23.93 0.84 -13.60
CA PHE A 288 -22.92 1.29 -14.58
C PHE A 288 -23.07 2.77 -14.93
N ILE A 289 -24.31 3.26 -15.12
CA ILE A 289 -24.57 4.67 -15.42
C ILE A 289 -24.12 5.54 -14.23
N VAL A 290 -24.47 5.16 -13.00
CA VAL A 290 -24.05 5.89 -11.79
C VAL A 290 -22.53 5.88 -11.66
N ALA A 291 -21.89 4.72 -11.83
CA ALA A 291 -20.43 4.61 -11.79
C ALA A 291 -19.75 5.52 -12.83
N GLY A 292 -20.22 5.48 -14.07
CA GLY A 292 -19.70 6.30 -15.16
C GLY A 292 -19.93 7.80 -14.93
N ALA A 293 -21.15 8.19 -14.57
CA ALA A 293 -21.49 9.58 -14.29
C ALA A 293 -20.69 10.15 -13.11
N SER A 294 -20.58 9.41 -12.01
CA SER A 294 -19.77 9.81 -10.85
C SER A 294 -18.28 9.87 -11.19
N THR A 295 -17.76 8.98 -12.04
CA THR A 295 -16.38 9.05 -12.53
C THR A 295 -16.14 10.32 -13.35
N VAL A 296 -17.03 10.64 -14.30
CA VAL A 296 -16.94 11.86 -15.11
C VAL A 296 -17.00 13.09 -14.21
N LEU A 297 -17.93 13.11 -13.24
CA LEU A 297 -18.08 14.23 -12.32
C LEU A 297 -16.86 14.36 -11.38
N PHE A 298 -16.28 13.24 -10.94
CA PHE A 298 -15.03 13.22 -10.17
C PHE A 298 -13.90 13.85 -10.98
N ILE A 299 -13.71 13.44 -12.24
CA ILE A 299 -12.69 13.98 -13.13
C ILE A 299 -12.90 15.48 -13.35
N LEU A 300 -14.12 15.92 -13.67
CA LEU A 300 -14.44 17.34 -13.84
C LEU A 300 -14.17 18.16 -12.57
N LEU A 301 -14.46 17.59 -11.40
CA LEU A 301 -14.16 18.21 -10.12
C LEU A 301 -12.66 18.32 -9.87
N GLN A 302 -11.88 17.27 -10.16
CA GLN A 302 -10.41 17.33 -10.06
C GLN A 302 -9.85 18.40 -11.03
N ILE A 303 -10.42 18.50 -12.24
CA ILE A 303 -10.02 19.51 -13.21
C ILE A 303 -10.27 20.92 -12.68
N ARG A 304 -11.45 21.14 -12.09
CA ARG A 304 -11.86 22.43 -11.54
C ARG A 304 -11.07 22.82 -10.29
N GLN A 305 -10.69 21.86 -9.45
CA GLN A 305 -9.98 22.12 -8.19
C GLN A 305 -8.48 22.43 -8.38
N GLY A 306 -7.89 22.05 -9.52
CA GLY A 306 -6.51 22.37 -9.86
C GLY A 306 -5.51 21.83 -8.83
N GLU A 307 -4.68 22.68 -8.26
CA GLU A 307 -3.64 22.30 -7.29
C GLU A 307 -4.20 21.85 -5.93
N LYS A 308 -5.44 22.20 -5.60
CA LYS A 308 -6.12 21.76 -4.38
C LYS A 308 -6.83 20.40 -4.54
N ALA A 309 -6.76 19.82 -5.74
CA ALA A 309 -7.39 18.55 -6.05
C ALA A 309 -6.79 17.41 -5.24
N PHE A 310 -7.60 16.37 -5.03
CA PHE A 310 -7.16 15.11 -4.43
C PHE A 310 -6.06 14.46 -5.26
N LEU A 311 -6.19 14.60 -6.58
CA LEU A 311 -5.24 14.17 -7.59
C LEU A 311 -4.99 15.35 -8.55
N PRO A 312 -3.90 16.13 -8.35
CA PRO A 312 -3.55 17.24 -9.22
C PRO A 312 -3.36 16.75 -10.66
N ILE A 313 -3.98 17.45 -11.61
CA ILE A 313 -3.93 17.09 -13.03
C ILE A 313 -2.49 17.07 -13.54
N GLN A 314 -1.63 17.93 -12.99
CA GLN A 314 -0.22 18.01 -13.33
C GLN A 314 0.49 16.68 -13.08
N LEU A 315 0.18 15.99 -11.97
CA LEU A 315 0.68 14.65 -11.70
C LEU A 315 0.12 13.63 -12.71
N ILE A 316 -1.19 13.65 -12.98
CA ILE A 316 -1.81 12.68 -13.90
C ILE A 316 -1.29 12.84 -15.34
N LYS A 317 -0.96 14.07 -15.75
CA LYS A 317 -0.34 14.36 -17.05
C LYS A 317 1.11 13.87 -17.16
N GLN A 318 1.74 13.52 -16.05
CA GLN A 318 3.10 13.02 -16.02
C GLN A 318 3.11 11.61 -16.63
N ARG A 319 3.78 11.47 -17.78
CA ARG A 319 3.75 10.27 -18.62
C ARG A 319 4.17 9.01 -17.87
N THR A 320 5.24 9.10 -17.06
CA THR A 320 5.73 7.96 -16.27
C THR A 320 4.71 7.51 -15.24
N LEU A 321 4.04 8.42 -14.53
CA LEU A 321 3.03 8.10 -13.53
C LEU A 321 1.85 7.41 -14.19
N LEU A 322 1.32 7.94 -15.28
CA LEU A 322 0.20 7.34 -15.99
C LEU A 322 0.55 5.92 -16.50
N ALA A 323 1.73 5.76 -17.09
CA ALA A 323 2.24 4.47 -17.56
C ALA A 323 2.41 3.46 -16.41
N CYS A 324 2.96 3.90 -15.28
CA CYS A 324 3.13 3.10 -14.08
C CYS A 324 1.80 2.76 -13.40
N CYS A 325 0.83 3.67 -13.40
CA CYS A 325 -0.54 3.43 -12.93
C CYS A 325 -1.23 2.35 -13.76
N TRP A 326 -1.11 2.42 -15.09
CA TRP A 326 -1.63 1.37 -15.98
C TRP A 326 -0.95 0.02 -15.76
N PHE A 327 0.38 0.02 -15.65
CA PHE A 327 1.15 -1.19 -15.37
C PHE A 327 0.74 -1.83 -14.04
N THR A 328 0.67 -1.06 -12.95
CA THR A 328 0.36 -1.61 -11.63
C THR A 328 -1.11 -2.02 -11.50
N PHE A 329 -2.03 -1.32 -12.17
CA PHE A 329 -3.44 -1.72 -12.28
C PHE A 329 -3.55 -3.10 -12.94
N THR A 330 -2.93 -3.28 -14.10
CA THR A 330 -2.99 -4.55 -14.86
C THR A 330 -2.19 -5.67 -14.20
N ALA A 331 -1.02 -5.37 -13.63
CA ALA A 331 -0.21 -6.33 -12.88
C ALA A 331 -0.92 -6.80 -11.60
N GLY A 332 -1.39 -5.86 -10.76
CA GLY A 332 -2.15 -6.17 -9.56
C GLY A 332 -3.38 -7.02 -9.85
N SER A 333 -4.13 -6.67 -10.90
CA SER A 333 -5.28 -7.44 -11.38
C SER A 333 -4.93 -8.88 -11.77
N SER A 334 -3.83 -9.08 -12.52
CA SER A 334 -3.38 -10.41 -12.93
C SER A 334 -2.96 -11.27 -11.74
N VAL A 335 -2.20 -10.69 -10.79
CA VAL A 335 -1.78 -11.36 -9.56
C VAL A 335 -2.98 -11.75 -8.72
N ALA A 336 -3.94 -10.84 -8.58
CA ALA A 336 -5.16 -11.07 -7.84
C ALA A 336 -5.98 -12.25 -8.38
N ILE A 337 -6.07 -12.41 -9.70
CA ILE A 337 -6.73 -13.59 -10.28
C ILE A 337 -5.98 -14.86 -9.89
N VAL A 338 -4.67 -14.93 -10.14
CA VAL A 338 -3.91 -16.16 -9.89
C VAL A 338 -3.89 -16.53 -8.40
N ILE A 339 -3.67 -15.56 -7.51
CA ILE A 339 -3.57 -15.81 -6.07
C ILE A 339 -4.86 -16.38 -5.47
N TYR A 340 -6.04 -15.95 -5.94
CA TYR A 340 -7.33 -16.40 -5.41
C TYR A 340 -7.89 -17.64 -6.14
N TYR A 341 -7.72 -17.76 -7.46
CA TYR A 341 -8.32 -18.87 -8.22
C TYR A 341 -7.44 -20.11 -8.32
N LEU A 342 -6.11 -19.99 -8.20
CA LEU A 342 -5.22 -21.16 -8.21
C LEU A 342 -5.42 -22.10 -7.00
N PRO A 343 -5.55 -21.63 -5.75
CA PRO A 343 -5.90 -22.52 -4.64
C PRO A 343 -7.26 -23.20 -4.80
N ILE A 344 -8.24 -22.54 -5.43
CA ILE A 344 -9.53 -23.17 -5.78
C ILE A 344 -9.28 -24.32 -6.76
N TRP A 345 -8.41 -24.14 -7.76
CA TRP A 345 -8.03 -25.23 -8.66
C TRP A 345 -7.39 -26.40 -7.91
N PHE A 346 -6.44 -26.15 -7.00
CA PHE A 346 -5.83 -27.23 -6.21
C PHE A 346 -6.87 -28.00 -5.38
N GLN A 347 -7.70 -27.30 -4.63
CA GLN A 347 -8.65 -27.96 -3.72
C GLN A 347 -9.82 -28.61 -4.47
N ALA A 348 -10.44 -27.91 -5.42
CA ALA A 348 -11.59 -28.42 -6.17
C ALA A 348 -11.19 -29.49 -7.21
N VAL A 349 -10.06 -29.33 -7.91
CA VAL A 349 -9.66 -30.22 -9.02
C VAL A 349 -8.73 -31.35 -8.57
N LEU A 350 -7.69 -31.07 -7.77
CA LEU A 350 -6.82 -32.13 -7.26
C LEU A 350 -7.40 -32.83 -6.02
N GLY A 351 -8.38 -32.23 -5.35
CA GLY A 351 -8.95 -32.79 -4.11
C GLY A 351 -7.99 -32.75 -2.93
N VAL A 352 -7.00 -31.85 -2.96
CA VAL A 352 -6.03 -31.69 -1.86
C VAL A 352 -6.62 -30.84 -0.73
N SER A 353 -6.12 -31.02 0.49
CA SER A 353 -6.54 -30.23 1.66
C SER A 353 -6.09 -28.76 1.56
N ALA A 354 -6.62 -27.87 2.41
CA ALA A 354 -6.25 -26.45 2.40
C ALA A 354 -4.76 -26.26 2.75
N LEU A 355 -4.22 -27.04 3.69
CA LEU A 355 -2.80 -27.07 4.03
C LEU A 355 -1.92 -27.49 2.85
N GLN A 356 -2.31 -28.57 2.15
CA GLN A 356 -1.60 -29.01 0.96
C GLN A 356 -1.67 -27.98 -0.16
N SER A 357 -2.83 -27.35 -0.37
CA SER A 357 -2.99 -26.23 -1.30
C SER A 357 -2.08 -25.05 -0.96
N GLY A 358 -1.90 -24.74 0.34
CA GLY A 358 -0.95 -23.73 0.80
C GLY A 358 0.49 -24.06 0.45
N PHE A 359 0.93 -25.30 0.65
CA PHE A 359 2.24 -25.75 0.22
C PHE A 359 2.42 -25.69 -1.31
N LEU A 360 1.37 -26.03 -2.07
CA LEU A 360 1.41 -25.98 -3.53
C LEU A 360 1.48 -24.57 -4.11
N ASN A 361 1.15 -23.53 -3.33
CA ASN A 361 1.31 -22.12 -3.69
C ASN A 361 2.71 -21.54 -3.42
N LEU A 362 3.55 -22.24 -2.64
CA LEU A 362 4.91 -21.76 -2.34
C LEU A 362 5.77 -21.46 -3.57
N PRO A 363 5.73 -22.25 -4.67
CA PRO A 363 6.51 -21.95 -5.86
C PRO A 363 6.21 -20.57 -6.44
N PHE A 364 4.94 -20.17 -6.50
CA PHE A 364 4.53 -18.85 -6.97
C PHE A 364 5.12 -17.76 -6.06
N VAL A 365 4.95 -17.90 -4.75
CA VAL A 365 5.34 -16.82 -3.86
C VAL A 365 6.85 -16.68 -3.71
N ILE A 366 7.57 -17.80 -3.56
CA ILE A 366 9.03 -17.79 -3.45
C ILE A 366 9.64 -17.17 -4.72
N SER A 367 9.16 -17.56 -5.90
CA SER A 367 9.63 -16.99 -7.15
C SER A 367 9.31 -15.51 -7.30
N LEU A 368 8.16 -15.05 -6.82
CA LEU A 368 7.81 -13.63 -6.74
C LEU A 368 8.78 -12.84 -5.85
N VAL A 369 9.07 -13.35 -4.65
CA VAL A 369 10.04 -12.70 -3.74
C VAL A 369 11.42 -12.68 -4.38
N CYS A 370 11.90 -13.80 -4.91
CA CYS A 370 13.19 -13.88 -5.60
C CYS A 370 13.29 -12.90 -6.78
N GLY A 371 12.25 -12.84 -7.63
CA GLY A 371 12.19 -11.91 -8.76
C GLY A 371 12.23 -10.45 -8.31
N SER A 372 11.53 -10.11 -7.22
CA SER A 372 11.54 -8.74 -6.67
C SER A 372 12.90 -8.34 -6.09
N LEU A 373 13.60 -9.25 -5.42
CA LEU A 373 14.93 -8.99 -4.87
C LEU A 373 15.97 -8.85 -5.97
N VAL A 374 15.99 -9.78 -6.93
CA VAL A 374 16.93 -9.76 -8.06
C VAL A 374 16.73 -8.51 -8.90
N SER A 375 15.48 -8.17 -9.24
CA SER A 375 15.19 -6.95 -10.00
C SER A 375 15.55 -5.67 -9.24
N GLY A 376 15.37 -5.64 -7.92
CA GLY A 376 15.82 -4.53 -7.07
C GLY A 376 17.32 -4.32 -7.14
N VAL A 377 18.12 -5.40 -7.03
CA VAL A 377 19.59 -5.35 -7.16
C VAL A 377 20.03 -4.94 -8.57
N ILE A 378 19.39 -5.48 -9.61
CA ILE A 378 19.70 -5.09 -11.00
C ILE A 378 19.40 -3.60 -11.19
N THR A 379 18.30 -3.10 -10.64
CA THR A 379 17.91 -1.69 -10.79
C THR A 379 18.87 -0.76 -10.05
N SER A 380 19.30 -1.13 -8.83
CA SER A 380 20.24 -0.31 -8.06
C SER A 380 21.63 -0.25 -8.68
N THR A 381 22.07 -1.33 -9.34
CA THR A 381 23.39 -1.41 -9.97
C THR A 381 23.42 -0.84 -11.39
N THR A 382 22.38 -1.08 -12.20
CA THR A 382 22.36 -0.70 -13.62
C THR A 382 21.55 0.56 -13.93
N GLY A 383 20.66 0.98 -13.01
CA GLY A 383 19.71 2.07 -13.23
C GLY A 383 18.58 1.77 -14.22
N ASN A 384 18.46 0.52 -14.71
CA ASN A 384 17.58 0.12 -15.81
C ASN A 384 16.24 -0.48 -15.31
N TYR A 385 15.27 0.37 -14.97
CA TYR A 385 13.95 -0.10 -14.53
C TYR A 385 12.97 -0.39 -15.67
N VAL A 386 13.08 0.27 -16.83
CA VAL A 386 12.14 0.11 -17.95
C VAL A 386 12.27 -1.26 -18.61
N GLN A 387 13.50 -1.74 -18.81
CA GLN A 387 13.75 -3.07 -19.36
C GLN A 387 13.17 -4.17 -18.46
N LEU A 388 13.24 -3.98 -17.14
CA LEU A 388 12.67 -4.90 -16.16
C LEU A 388 11.12 -4.89 -16.18
N LEU A 389 10.48 -3.74 -16.38
CA LEU A 389 9.03 -3.65 -16.60
C LEU A 389 8.57 -4.43 -17.84
N ILE A 390 9.33 -4.31 -18.93
CA ILE A 390 9.04 -5.02 -20.20
C ILE A 390 9.23 -6.52 -19.99
N LEU A 391 10.38 -6.93 -19.43
CA LEU A 391 10.68 -8.33 -19.13
C LEU A 391 9.62 -8.95 -18.21
N SER A 392 9.22 -8.22 -17.16
CA SER A 392 8.15 -8.62 -16.25
C SER A 392 6.84 -8.89 -16.99
N SER A 393 6.41 -7.98 -17.87
CA SER A 393 5.16 -8.14 -18.63
C SER A 393 5.19 -9.39 -19.51
N VAL A 394 6.30 -9.63 -20.22
CA VAL A 394 6.44 -10.79 -21.12
C VAL A 394 6.48 -12.10 -20.33
N VAL A 395 7.33 -12.19 -19.31
CA VAL A 395 7.48 -13.42 -18.51
C VAL A 395 6.18 -13.74 -17.76
N ARG A 396 5.50 -12.73 -17.22
CA ARG A 396 4.21 -12.90 -16.55
C ARG A 396 3.11 -13.35 -17.51
N ALA A 397 3.07 -12.83 -18.74
CA ALA A 397 2.14 -13.29 -19.78
C ALA A 397 2.38 -14.74 -20.17
N ILE A 398 3.64 -15.18 -20.26
CA ILE A 398 3.99 -16.59 -20.49
C ILE A 398 3.53 -17.45 -19.32
N GLY A 399 3.84 -17.07 -18.08
CA GLY A 399 3.46 -17.82 -16.88
C GLY A 399 1.95 -17.99 -16.74
N THR A 400 1.19 -16.90 -16.91
CA THR A 400 -0.28 -16.95 -16.91
C THR A 400 -0.83 -17.77 -18.08
N GLY A 401 -0.21 -17.70 -19.27
CA GLY A 401 -0.63 -18.49 -20.43
C GLY A 401 -0.38 -19.98 -20.25
N LEU A 402 0.66 -20.36 -19.51
CA LEU A 402 0.87 -21.75 -19.14
C LEU A 402 -0.18 -22.23 -18.13
N LEU A 403 -0.59 -21.39 -17.17
CA LEU A 403 -1.65 -21.74 -16.20
C LEU A 403 -3.00 -22.04 -16.87
N THR A 404 -3.33 -21.45 -18.03
CA THR A 404 -4.55 -21.78 -18.77
C THR A 404 -4.54 -23.21 -19.35
N THR A 405 -3.39 -23.86 -19.41
CA THR A 405 -3.24 -25.23 -19.96
C THR A 405 -3.39 -26.32 -18.91
N LEU A 406 -3.62 -25.95 -17.65
CA LEU A 406 -3.80 -26.91 -16.56
C LEU A 406 -5.02 -27.80 -16.79
N LYS A 407 -4.86 -29.10 -16.55
CA LYS A 407 -5.90 -30.11 -16.68
C LYS A 407 -5.94 -30.98 -15.42
N PRO A 408 -7.04 -31.69 -15.14
CA PRO A 408 -7.08 -32.62 -14.00
C PRO A 408 -5.98 -33.69 -14.06
N SER A 409 -5.52 -34.05 -15.26
CA SER A 409 -4.41 -34.99 -15.49
C SER A 409 -3.02 -34.36 -15.44
N SER A 410 -2.91 -33.07 -15.10
CA SER A 410 -1.62 -32.37 -15.08
C SER A 410 -0.69 -32.93 -14.00
N GLN A 411 0.57 -33.11 -14.38
CA GLN A 411 1.60 -33.62 -13.48
C GLN A 411 2.11 -32.52 -12.54
N ARG A 412 2.65 -32.93 -11.38
CA ARG A 412 3.11 -32.00 -10.35
C ARG A 412 4.10 -30.95 -10.83
N TRP A 413 5.04 -31.33 -11.69
CA TRP A 413 6.03 -30.40 -12.21
C TRP A 413 5.41 -29.28 -13.05
N GLN A 414 4.27 -29.51 -13.72
CA GLN A 414 3.64 -28.52 -14.60
C GLN A 414 3.15 -27.33 -13.78
N TYR A 415 2.27 -27.56 -12.81
CA TYR A 415 1.76 -26.45 -11.99
C TYR A 415 2.82 -25.83 -11.08
N VAL A 416 3.88 -26.55 -10.70
CA VAL A 416 5.02 -25.96 -9.98
C VAL A 416 5.82 -25.03 -10.89
N PHE A 417 6.17 -25.49 -12.10
CA PHE A 417 6.98 -24.73 -13.04
C PHE A 417 6.24 -23.50 -13.59
N TYR A 418 4.94 -23.63 -13.88
CA TYR A 418 4.13 -22.52 -14.39
C TYR A 418 4.03 -21.39 -13.37
N GLN A 419 3.88 -21.73 -12.09
CA GLN A 419 3.90 -20.78 -10.98
C GLN A 419 5.26 -20.08 -10.85
N ILE A 420 6.38 -20.77 -11.04
CA ILE A 420 7.71 -20.18 -10.96
C ILE A 420 7.90 -19.11 -12.05
N ILE A 421 7.50 -19.41 -13.29
CA ILE A 421 7.58 -18.45 -14.39
C ILE A 421 6.69 -17.24 -14.07
N PHE A 422 5.45 -17.49 -13.65
CA PHE A 422 4.51 -16.42 -13.31
C PHE A 422 5.04 -15.53 -12.17
N GLY A 423 5.50 -16.12 -11.07
CA GLY A 423 6.01 -15.39 -9.92
C GLY A 423 7.30 -14.63 -10.24
N LEU A 424 8.26 -15.22 -10.96
CA LEU A 424 9.45 -14.49 -11.42
C LEU A 424 9.08 -13.30 -12.30
N GLY A 425 8.14 -13.48 -13.22
CA GLY A 425 7.64 -12.42 -14.09
C GLY A 425 7.02 -11.27 -13.29
N ASP A 426 6.13 -11.59 -12.36
CA ASP A 426 5.50 -10.58 -11.52
C ASP A 426 6.48 -9.87 -10.59
N GLY A 427 7.28 -10.65 -9.86
CA GLY A 427 8.29 -10.16 -8.91
C GLY A 427 9.26 -9.18 -9.55
N CYS A 428 9.74 -9.46 -10.76
CA CYS A 428 10.66 -8.59 -11.49
C CYS A 428 10.08 -7.17 -11.76
N GLY A 429 8.76 -7.06 -11.87
CA GLY A 429 8.07 -5.79 -12.15
C GLY A 429 7.57 -5.08 -10.90
N MET A 430 7.44 -5.77 -9.76
CA MET A 430 6.72 -5.27 -8.59
C MET A 430 7.27 -3.93 -8.04
N GLN A 431 8.59 -3.78 -7.95
CA GLN A 431 9.21 -2.56 -7.38
C GLN A 431 9.46 -1.45 -8.41
N GLN A 432 9.42 -1.78 -9.71
CA GLN A 432 9.86 -0.89 -10.78
C GLN A 432 8.99 0.37 -10.94
N PRO A 433 7.64 0.31 -10.84
CA PRO A 433 6.79 1.49 -10.90
C PRO A 433 7.10 2.49 -9.79
N LEU A 434 7.40 1.99 -8.58
CA LEU A 434 7.71 2.82 -7.43
C LEU A 434 9.01 3.60 -7.66
N ILE A 435 10.04 2.91 -8.17
CA ILE A 435 11.34 3.51 -8.50
C ILE A 435 11.20 4.52 -9.64
N ALA A 436 10.46 4.17 -10.69
CA ALA A 436 10.22 5.04 -11.85
C ALA A 436 9.54 6.35 -11.43
N VAL A 437 8.51 6.28 -10.58
CA VAL A 437 7.80 7.45 -10.07
C VAL A 437 8.67 8.29 -9.15
N GLN A 438 9.45 7.68 -8.26
CA GLN A 438 10.39 8.40 -7.39
C GLN A 438 11.47 9.15 -8.18
N ASN A 439 11.88 8.62 -9.34
CA ASN A 439 12.89 9.25 -10.20
C ASN A 439 12.30 10.33 -11.13
N ALA A 440 11.02 10.23 -11.50
CA ALA A 440 10.43 11.07 -12.54
C ALA A 440 9.61 12.25 -12.00
N ILE A 441 9.29 12.27 -10.71
CA ILE A 441 8.44 13.28 -10.06
C ILE A 441 9.23 14.03 -8.98
N ASP A 442 8.94 15.32 -8.83
CA ASP A 442 9.56 16.17 -7.83
C ASP A 442 9.30 15.66 -6.41
N SER A 443 10.31 15.80 -5.54
CA SER A 443 10.32 15.26 -4.17
C SER A 443 9.12 15.66 -3.30
N HIS A 444 8.45 16.78 -3.61
CA HIS A 444 7.24 17.23 -2.93
C HIS A 444 6.01 16.35 -3.24
N ASP A 445 5.90 15.85 -4.48
CA ASP A 445 4.72 15.19 -5.01
C ASP A 445 4.83 13.65 -5.05
N VAL A 446 6.04 13.10 -4.82
CA VAL A 446 6.33 11.65 -4.83
C VAL A 446 5.39 10.85 -3.92
N ALA A 447 5.12 11.32 -2.70
CA ALA A 447 4.26 10.59 -1.75
C ALA A 447 2.81 10.46 -2.26
N MET A 448 2.30 11.51 -2.90
CA MET A 448 0.98 11.49 -3.54
C MET A 448 0.99 10.54 -4.73
N ALA A 449 1.99 10.62 -5.59
CA ALA A 449 2.13 9.76 -6.75
C ALA A 449 2.19 8.26 -6.40
N ILE A 450 2.91 7.91 -5.34
CA ILE A 450 2.95 6.54 -4.81
C ILE A 450 1.55 6.10 -4.34
N SER A 451 0.81 6.98 -3.69
CA SER A 451 -0.57 6.69 -3.26
C SER A 451 -1.49 6.44 -4.46
N VAL A 452 -1.31 7.16 -5.57
CA VAL A 452 -2.04 6.90 -6.83
C VAL A 452 -1.69 5.53 -7.41
N LEU A 453 -0.41 5.16 -7.40
CA LEU A 453 0.01 3.82 -7.86
C LEU A 453 -0.67 2.71 -7.05
N ILE A 454 -0.63 2.80 -5.72
CA ILE A 454 -1.23 1.80 -4.84
C ILE A 454 -2.76 1.78 -5.01
N PHE A 455 -3.39 2.95 -5.16
CA PHE A 455 -4.82 3.05 -5.49
C PHE A 455 -5.15 2.29 -6.78
N CYS A 456 -4.44 2.56 -7.88
CA CYS A 456 -4.64 1.89 -9.16
C CYS A 456 -4.43 0.38 -9.06
N GLN A 457 -3.38 -0.05 -8.35
CA GLN A 457 -3.09 -1.47 -8.14
C GLN A 457 -4.24 -2.18 -7.43
N THR A 458 -4.68 -1.61 -6.30
CA THR A 458 -5.68 -2.22 -5.42
C THR A 458 -7.09 -2.15 -6.04
N LEU A 459 -7.41 -1.07 -6.74
CA LEU A 459 -8.64 -0.96 -7.53
C LEU A 459 -8.70 -2.02 -8.63
N GLY A 460 -7.58 -2.22 -9.35
CA GLY A 460 -7.48 -3.27 -10.37
C GLY A 460 -7.73 -4.66 -9.80
N SER A 461 -7.04 -5.00 -8.71
CA SER A 461 -7.25 -6.26 -8.00
C SER A 461 -8.71 -6.47 -7.61
N SER A 462 -9.36 -5.44 -7.04
CA SER A 462 -10.77 -5.50 -6.64
C SER A 462 -11.71 -5.83 -7.80
N VAL A 463 -11.56 -5.09 -8.91
CA VAL A 463 -12.41 -5.24 -10.10
C VAL A 463 -12.23 -6.61 -10.74
N PHE A 464 -10.99 -7.04 -10.94
CA PHE A 464 -10.72 -8.25 -11.73
C PHE A 464 -10.87 -9.56 -10.96
N ILE A 465 -10.81 -9.54 -9.62
CA ILE A 465 -11.28 -10.67 -8.82
C ILE A 465 -12.78 -10.90 -9.09
N VAL A 466 -13.60 -9.84 -9.05
CA VAL A 466 -15.05 -9.96 -9.30
C VAL A 466 -15.34 -10.40 -10.75
N VAL A 467 -14.58 -9.91 -11.72
CA VAL A 467 -14.67 -10.40 -13.11
C VAL A 467 -14.33 -11.89 -13.20
N GLY A 468 -13.25 -12.32 -12.55
CA GLY A 468 -12.88 -13.73 -12.45
C GLY A 468 -14.00 -14.59 -11.87
N GLN A 469 -14.73 -14.06 -10.89
CA GLN A 469 -15.85 -14.76 -10.26
C GLN A 469 -17.06 -14.92 -11.18
N SER A 470 -17.39 -13.86 -11.91
CA SER A 470 -18.46 -13.89 -12.91
C SER A 470 -18.13 -14.91 -14.01
N ILE A 471 -16.88 -14.98 -14.45
CA ILE A 471 -16.42 -15.98 -15.43
C ILE A 471 -16.51 -17.39 -14.86
N LEU A 472 -15.93 -17.62 -13.67
CA LEU A 472 -15.94 -18.92 -13.01
C LEU A 472 -17.37 -19.48 -12.93
N THR A 473 -18.30 -18.68 -12.41
CA THR A 473 -19.67 -19.14 -12.18
C THR A 473 -20.44 -19.33 -13.48
N ASN A 474 -20.36 -18.39 -14.44
CA ASN A 474 -21.06 -18.52 -15.72
C ASN A 474 -20.56 -19.73 -16.51
N ARG A 475 -19.24 -19.95 -16.53
CA ARG A 475 -18.65 -21.07 -17.25
C ARG A 475 -18.93 -22.40 -16.55
N LEU A 476 -18.83 -22.44 -15.22
CA LEU A 476 -19.18 -23.63 -14.46
C LEU A 476 -20.65 -24.01 -14.67
N THR A 477 -21.58 -23.03 -14.61
CA THR A 477 -23.01 -23.25 -14.88
C THR A 477 -23.23 -23.84 -16.28
N SER A 478 -22.66 -23.19 -17.30
CA SER A 478 -22.78 -23.66 -18.69
C SER A 478 -22.20 -25.07 -18.92
N LEU A 479 -21.11 -25.43 -18.24
CA LEU A 479 -20.50 -26.75 -18.37
C LEU A 479 -21.30 -27.82 -17.61
N LEU A 480 -21.82 -27.49 -16.43
CA LEU A 480 -22.60 -28.41 -15.61
C LEU A 480 -23.97 -28.72 -16.22
N ASP A 481 -24.64 -27.74 -16.84
CA ASP A 481 -25.93 -27.95 -17.52
C ASP A 481 -25.81 -28.97 -18.68
N GLY A 482 -24.63 -29.11 -19.28
CA GLY A 482 -24.35 -30.13 -20.30
C GLY A 482 -23.95 -31.50 -19.76
N ILE A 483 -23.65 -31.61 -18.46
CA ILE A 483 -23.15 -32.84 -17.82
C ILE A 483 -24.20 -33.49 -16.93
N LEU A 484 -24.94 -32.69 -16.16
CA LEU A 484 -25.87 -33.19 -15.17
C LEU A 484 -27.17 -33.64 -15.85
N PRO A 485 -27.63 -34.89 -15.63
CA PRO A 485 -28.94 -35.32 -16.09
C PRO A 485 -30.05 -34.53 -15.36
N SER A 486 -31.29 -34.57 -15.86
CA SER A 486 -32.47 -33.95 -15.22
C SER A 486 -32.91 -34.61 -13.89
N GLY A 487 -31.94 -35.08 -13.10
CA GLY A 487 -32.13 -35.74 -11.81
C GLY A 487 -32.10 -34.78 -10.61
N PRO A 488 -31.98 -35.29 -9.38
CA PRO A 488 -32.10 -34.49 -8.15
C PRO A 488 -30.90 -33.56 -7.89
N ILE A 489 -29.71 -33.90 -8.41
CA ILE A 489 -28.52 -33.05 -8.30
C ILE A 489 -28.50 -32.10 -9.49
N THR A 490 -28.92 -30.86 -9.23
CA THR A 490 -28.93 -29.79 -10.22
C THR A 490 -27.66 -28.94 -10.12
N THR A 491 -27.36 -28.17 -11.18
CA THR A 491 -26.29 -27.17 -11.21
C THR A 491 -26.35 -26.24 -10.00
N ARG A 492 -27.56 -25.84 -9.61
CA ARG A 492 -27.80 -25.00 -8.44
C ARG A 492 -27.35 -25.66 -7.12
N VAL A 493 -27.70 -26.92 -6.91
CA VAL A 493 -27.27 -27.67 -5.71
C VAL A 493 -25.75 -27.78 -5.66
N LEU A 494 -25.09 -27.93 -6.81
CA LEU A 494 -23.63 -28.01 -6.87
C LEU A 494 -22.96 -26.67 -6.52
N LEU A 495 -23.46 -25.57 -7.07
CA LEU A 495 -22.99 -24.21 -6.75
C LEU A 495 -23.24 -23.84 -5.28
N GLU A 496 -24.39 -24.25 -4.74
CA GLU A 496 -24.74 -24.04 -3.33
C GLU A 496 -23.96 -24.97 -2.39
N SER A 497 -23.44 -26.12 -2.84
CA SER A 497 -22.65 -27.02 -1.97
C SER A 497 -21.27 -26.49 -1.58
N GLY A 498 -20.77 -25.46 -2.27
CA GLY A 498 -19.44 -24.89 -2.06
C GLY A 498 -18.38 -25.42 -3.04
N ALA A 499 -17.16 -24.93 -2.90
CA ALA A 499 -16.08 -25.18 -3.85
C ALA A 499 -15.55 -26.62 -3.83
N THR A 500 -15.68 -27.37 -2.73
CA THR A 500 -15.12 -28.73 -2.61
C THR A 500 -16.11 -29.79 -2.16
N SER A 501 -17.19 -29.41 -1.46
CA SER A 501 -18.17 -30.37 -0.92
C SER A 501 -18.88 -31.20 -1.99
N PHE A 502 -18.90 -30.75 -3.25
CA PHE A 502 -19.50 -31.50 -4.36
C PHE A 502 -18.90 -32.93 -4.50
N ARG A 503 -17.66 -33.13 -4.06
CA ARG A 503 -16.98 -34.44 -4.06
C ARG A 503 -17.60 -35.43 -3.07
N ALA A 504 -18.26 -34.94 -2.03
CA ALA A 504 -18.89 -35.77 -1.01
C ALA A 504 -20.37 -36.11 -1.32
N LEU A 505 -20.92 -35.64 -2.44
CA LEU A 505 -22.32 -35.84 -2.83
C LEU A 505 -22.66 -37.26 -3.33
N GLY A 506 -21.71 -38.20 -3.29
CA GLY A 506 -21.92 -39.59 -3.73
C GLY A 506 -22.20 -39.73 -5.23
N LEU A 507 -21.67 -38.81 -6.04
CA LEU A 507 -21.76 -38.87 -7.50
C LEU A 507 -21.06 -40.14 -8.03
N ASP A 508 -21.64 -40.73 -9.08
CA ASP A 508 -20.96 -41.81 -9.82
C ASP A 508 -19.60 -41.33 -10.36
N GLN A 509 -18.63 -42.24 -10.44
CA GLN A 509 -17.24 -41.89 -10.72
C GLN A 509 -17.07 -41.22 -12.09
N GLU A 510 -17.89 -41.59 -13.08
CA GLU A 510 -17.87 -40.97 -14.40
C GLU A 510 -18.40 -39.52 -14.35
N VAL A 511 -19.51 -39.30 -13.64
CA VAL A 511 -20.10 -37.97 -13.45
C VAL A 511 -19.16 -37.07 -12.65
N LEU A 512 -18.57 -37.60 -11.58
CA LEU A 512 -17.60 -36.88 -10.76
C LEU A 512 -16.40 -36.44 -11.58
N SER A 513 -15.85 -37.29 -12.45
CA SER A 513 -14.74 -36.95 -13.34
C SER A 513 -15.11 -35.80 -14.31
N ARG A 514 -16.31 -35.85 -14.87
CA ARG A 514 -16.82 -34.77 -15.75
C ARG A 514 -17.03 -33.46 -15.01
N VAL A 515 -17.58 -33.51 -13.80
CA VAL A 515 -17.74 -32.33 -12.92
C VAL A 515 -16.39 -31.73 -12.55
N VAL A 516 -15.40 -32.56 -12.16
CA VAL A 516 -14.03 -32.11 -11.87
C VAL A 516 -13.39 -31.46 -13.10
N SER A 517 -13.62 -32.00 -14.29
CA SER A 517 -13.18 -31.40 -15.55
C SER A 517 -13.85 -30.05 -15.80
N ALA A 518 -15.15 -29.92 -15.50
CA ALA A 518 -15.89 -28.66 -15.61
C ALA A 518 -15.35 -27.59 -14.64
N TYR A 519 -15.06 -27.94 -13.39
CA TYR A 519 -14.40 -27.04 -12.44
C TYR A 519 -13.02 -26.63 -12.94
N SER A 520 -12.24 -27.58 -13.46
CA SER A 520 -10.91 -27.30 -14.02
C SER A 520 -11.01 -26.28 -15.16
N GLY A 521 -11.89 -26.51 -16.13
CA GLY A 521 -12.15 -25.61 -17.25
C GLY A 521 -12.62 -24.22 -16.81
N ALA A 522 -13.59 -24.16 -15.89
CA ALA A 522 -14.12 -22.89 -15.41
C ALA A 522 -13.07 -22.06 -14.65
N VAL A 523 -12.21 -22.71 -13.85
CA VAL A 523 -11.11 -22.02 -13.16
C VAL A 523 -10.02 -21.60 -14.15
N THR A 524 -9.61 -22.45 -15.09
CA THR A 524 -8.61 -22.07 -16.10
C THR A 524 -9.09 -20.95 -17.03
N ASP A 525 -10.41 -20.86 -17.26
CA ASP A 525 -11.01 -19.76 -18.02
C ASP A 525 -10.78 -18.39 -17.34
N THR A 526 -10.71 -18.35 -16.01
CA THR A 526 -10.35 -17.11 -15.29
C THR A 526 -8.91 -16.67 -15.58
N PHE A 527 -7.99 -17.61 -15.82
CA PHE A 527 -6.59 -17.30 -16.11
C PHE A 527 -6.40 -16.65 -17.49
N TYR A 528 -7.32 -16.81 -18.44
CA TYR A 528 -7.26 -16.04 -19.70
C TYR A 528 -7.38 -14.54 -19.47
N VAL A 529 -8.12 -14.12 -18.45
CA VAL A 529 -8.18 -12.71 -18.05
C VAL A 529 -6.82 -12.26 -17.48
N ALA A 530 -6.19 -13.10 -16.66
CA ALA A 530 -4.83 -12.82 -16.16
C ALA A 530 -3.80 -12.71 -17.31
N VAL A 531 -3.93 -13.54 -18.36
CA VAL A 531 -3.12 -13.43 -19.59
C VAL A 531 -3.35 -12.10 -20.28
N ALA A 532 -4.62 -11.75 -20.54
CA ALA A 532 -4.97 -10.50 -21.21
C ALA A 532 -4.43 -9.27 -20.45
N LEU A 533 -4.55 -9.27 -19.13
CA LEU A 533 -4.01 -8.23 -18.25
C LEU A 533 -2.48 -8.20 -18.25
N SER A 534 -1.83 -9.36 -18.29
CA SER A 534 -0.37 -9.44 -18.38
C SER A 534 0.17 -8.95 -19.72
N CYS A 535 -0.53 -9.21 -20.82
CA CYS A 535 -0.22 -8.59 -22.11
C CYS A 535 -0.48 -7.08 -22.09
N ALA A 536 -1.60 -6.65 -21.49
CA ALA A 536 -1.96 -5.24 -21.41
C ALA A 536 -0.97 -4.41 -20.59
N SER A 537 -0.29 -4.99 -19.59
CA SER A 537 0.73 -4.28 -18.83
C SER A 537 1.94 -3.87 -19.67
N LEU A 538 2.20 -4.56 -20.79
CA LEU A 538 3.27 -4.22 -21.72
C LEU A 538 3.11 -2.80 -22.28
N VAL A 539 1.87 -2.34 -22.48
CA VAL A 539 1.57 -0.97 -22.90
C VAL A 539 2.08 0.03 -21.86
N GLY A 540 1.83 -0.25 -20.58
CA GLY A 540 2.36 0.55 -19.46
C GLY A 540 3.89 0.52 -19.44
N ALA A 541 4.48 -0.67 -19.50
CA ALA A 541 5.93 -0.85 -19.48
C ALA A 541 6.65 -0.08 -20.59
N CYS A 542 6.16 -0.17 -21.84
CA CYS A 542 6.77 0.49 -22.99
C CYS A 542 6.54 2.01 -23.03
N THR A 543 5.51 2.51 -22.34
CA THR A 543 5.18 3.94 -22.32
C THR A 543 5.94 4.72 -21.26
N VAL A 544 6.55 4.06 -20.28
CA VAL A 544 7.40 4.72 -19.26
C VAL A 544 8.58 5.44 -19.91
N GLU A 545 8.92 6.62 -19.39
CA GLU A 545 10.08 7.37 -19.86
C GLU A 545 11.40 6.66 -19.50
N TRP A 546 12.26 6.49 -20.50
CA TRP A 546 13.58 5.88 -20.37
C TRP A 546 14.57 6.88 -19.76
N LYS A 547 14.41 7.18 -18.48
CA LYS A 547 15.35 7.99 -17.70
C LYS A 547 16.19 7.05 -16.84
N LYS A 548 17.52 7.12 -16.95
CA LYS A 548 18.38 6.37 -16.03
C LYS A 548 18.33 7.00 -14.64
N ILE A 549 18.36 6.17 -13.61
CA ILE A 549 18.55 6.62 -12.24
C ILE A 549 19.96 7.24 -12.16
N LYS A 550 20.09 8.45 -11.61
CA LYS A 550 21.39 9.03 -11.30
C LYS A 550 22.00 8.27 -10.12
N ILE A 551 22.83 7.28 -10.43
CA ILE A 551 23.64 6.57 -9.42
C ILE A 551 24.63 7.60 -8.89
N HIS A 552 24.44 8.07 -7.65
CA HIS A 552 25.46 8.88 -7.00
C HIS A 552 26.64 7.94 -6.70
N SER A 553 27.73 8.10 -7.44
CA SER A 553 29.00 7.52 -7.03
C SER A 553 29.42 8.19 -5.71
N ASP A 554 29.76 7.41 -4.69
CA ASP A 554 30.27 7.88 -3.40
C ASP A 554 31.60 8.69 -3.51
N ASP A 555 32.06 9.00 -4.72
CA ASP A 555 33.30 9.71 -5.06
C ASP A 555 33.13 11.20 -5.40
N GLU A 556 31.93 11.80 -5.31
CA GLU A 556 31.84 13.26 -5.44
C GLU A 556 32.38 13.95 -4.17
N PRO A 557 33.47 14.73 -4.27
CA PRO A 557 34.01 15.42 -3.10
C PRO A 557 32.96 16.41 -2.59
N ILE A 558 32.67 16.31 -1.29
CA ILE A 558 31.85 17.26 -0.55
C ILE A 558 32.30 18.67 -0.95
N PRO A 559 31.41 19.52 -1.51
CA PRO A 559 31.81 20.86 -1.90
C PRO A 559 32.41 21.56 -0.67
N PRO A 560 33.59 22.20 -0.79
CA PRO A 560 34.23 22.81 0.36
C PRO A 560 33.26 23.82 0.96
N VAL A 561 32.99 23.64 2.25
CA VAL A 561 32.27 24.64 3.05
C VAL A 561 33.09 25.92 2.93
N ASN A 562 32.55 26.92 2.22
CA ASN A 562 33.14 28.25 2.17
C ASN A 562 33.12 28.84 3.59
N THR A 563 34.19 28.61 4.34
CA THR A 563 34.46 29.21 5.66
C THR A 563 34.97 30.64 5.55
N ALA A 564 34.81 31.29 4.40
CA ALA A 564 35.21 32.68 4.17
C ALA A 564 34.04 33.67 4.34
N THR A 565 33.33 33.63 5.47
CA THR A 565 32.48 34.76 5.95
C THR A 565 32.46 34.91 7.47
N LEU A 566 33.44 34.34 8.18
CA LEU A 566 33.65 34.57 9.60
C LEU A 566 35.07 35.09 9.83
N GLY A 567 35.26 36.37 9.52
CA GLY A 567 36.51 37.09 9.73
C GLY A 567 36.23 38.58 9.95
N THR A 568 36.29 38.98 11.22
CA THR A 568 36.71 40.31 11.71
C THR A 568 35.93 41.54 11.25
N SER A 569 34.87 41.87 12.01
CA SER A 569 34.47 43.26 12.24
C SER A 569 35.47 43.89 13.23
N THR A 570 36.50 44.54 12.72
CA THR A 570 37.26 45.55 13.45
C THR A 570 37.01 46.89 12.79
N ALA A 571 36.47 47.83 13.57
CA ALA A 571 36.17 49.19 13.17
C ALA A 571 37.46 49.98 12.88
N THR A 572 37.48 50.68 11.75
CA THR A 572 38.22 51.93 11.57
C THR A 572 37.53 52.80 10.53
N ASN A 573 37.21 54.03 10.94
CA ASN A 573 36.79 55.16 10.11
C ASN A 573 37.83 55.49 9.03
N THR A 574 37.33 55.85 7.84
CA THR A 574 37.76 56.95 6.93
C THR A 574 36.91 56.76 5.66
N GLU A 575 35.93 57.61 5.37
CA GLU A 575 36.05 58.80 4.51
C GLU A 575 36.72 58.54 3.15
N ASP A 576 36.03 59.03 2.12
CA ASP A 576 36.44 59.31 0.75
C ASP A 576 36.33 58.26 -0.38
N ARG A 577 35.43 58.63 -1.32
CA ARG A 577 35.59 58.62 -2.80
C ARG A 577 35.58 57.26 -3.52
N GLU A 578 35.01 57.08 -4.71
CA GLU A 578 34.37 57.93 -5.71
C GLU A 578 33.67 57.02 -6.74
N LEU A 579 32.53 57.48 -7.24
CA LEU A 579 32.06 57.47 -8.64
C LEU A 579 32.33 56.25 -9.56
N SER A 580 31.20 55.65 -9.98
CA SER A 580 30.83 55.32 -11.36
C SER A 580 31.82 55.65 -12.48
N VAL A 581 32.01 54.75 -13.47
CA VAL A 581 32.10 55.07 -14.92
C VAL A 581 32.25 53.79 -15.80
N LEU A 582 31.31 53.66 -16.76
CA LEU A 582 31.36 53.01 -18.09
C LEU A 582 31.38 51.46 -18.26
N GLY A 583 30.23 50.92 -18.72
CA GLY A 583 29.95 50.74 -20.16
C GLY A 583 30.52 49.49 -20.90
N PRO A 584 29.69 48.70 -21.63
CA PRO A 584 30.04 47.38 -22.18
C PRO A 584 30.41 47.38 -23.68
N GLN A 585 31.15 46.38 -24.18
CA GLN A 585 31.12 46.00 -25.60
C GLN A 585 31.29 44.49 -25.87
N ARG A 586 30.38 43.99 -26.72
CA ARG A 586 30.37 42.68 -27.39
C ARG A 586 31.51 42.55 -28.41
N ARG A 587 32.04 41.33 -28.60
CA ARG A 587 32.50 40.84 -29.91
C ARG A 587 32.16 39.36 -30.11
N ILE A 588 31.64 39.08 -31.31
CA ILE A 588 31.32 37.79 -31.91
C ILE A 588 32.45 37.42 -32.90
N SER A 589 32.52 36.13 -33.27
CA SER A 589 33.25 35.50 -34.40
C SER A 589 34.66 34.99 -34.04
N ALA A 590 35.17 33.86 -34.53
CA ALA A 590 34.75 32.91 -35.55
C ALA A 590 35.47 31.56 -35.35
N ILE A 591 34.92 30.49 -35.94
CA ILE A 591 35.57 29.20 -36.25
C ILE A 591 36.52 29.43 -37.46
N PRO A 592 37.66 28.72 -37.61
CA PRO A 592 37.70 27.54 -38.51
C PRO A 592 38.63 26.40 -38.05
N GLY A 593 38.34 25.18 -38.50
CA GLY A 593 39.18 23.99 -38.35
C GLY A 593 38.37 22.70 -38.30
#